data_AF-A0A165JTL9-F1
#
_entry.id   AF-A0A165JTL9-F1
#
_cell.length_a   1.000
_cell.length_b   1.000
_cell.length_c   1.000
_cell.angle_alpha   90.00
_cell.angle_beta   90.00
_cell.angle_gamma   90.00
#
_symmetry.space_group_name_H-M   'P 1'
#
loop_
_entity.id
_entity.type
_entity.pdbx_description
1 polymer ?
#
loop_
_entity_poly.entity_id
_entity_poly.type
_entity_poly.pdbx_seq_one_letter_code
_entity_poly.pdbx_strand_id
1 'polypeptide(L)' 'MSQGLLPEPIPLAKIWNRKENENADVAPGTWAEYLRWGSVHLDQDRPLIPLSKEVWTARVLDIIDATTPVRDAVLL' A
#
# COMPACT_ATOMS: atom_id res chain seq x y z
N MET A 1 -18.97 1.49 -28.22
CA MET A 1 -17.85 1.98 -27.39
C MET A 1 -18.19 1.66 -25.94
N SER A 2 -17.90 0.43 -25.50
CA SER A 2 -18.10 0.04 -24.09
C SER A 2 -17.04 0.76 -23.25
N GLN A 3 -17.44 1.76 -22.47
CA GLN A 3 -16.64 2.18 -21.33
C GLN A 3 -16.64 0.99 -20.37
N GLY A 4 -15.58 0.17 -20.46
CA GLY A 4 -15.42 -1.03 -19.66
C GLY A 4 -15.43 -0.64 -18.19
N LEU A 5 -16.35 -1.25 -17.45
CA LEU A 5 -16.41 -1.21 -15.99
C LEU A 5 -14.99 -1.42 -15.46
N LEU A 6 -14.37 -0.38 -14.88
CA LEU A 6 -13.12 -0.58 -14.17
C LEU A 6 -13.43 -1.54 -13.03
N PRO A 7 -12.76 -2.71 -12.95
CA PRO A 7 -13.02 -3.64 -11.87
C PRO A 7 -12.80 -2.93 -10.54
N GLU A 8 -13.64 -3.24 -9.55
CA GLU A 8 -13.48 -2.74 -8.18
C GLU A 8 -12.01 -2.90 -7.75
N PRO A 9 -11.36 -1.84 -7.23
CA PRO A 9 -9.96 -1.90 -6.86
C PRO A 9 -9.76 -2.98 -5.80
N ILE A 10 -8.90 -3.95 -6.11
CA ILE A 10 -8.60 -5.05 -5.19
C ILE A 10 -7.68 -4.50 -4.09
N PRO A 11 -8.02 -4.67 -2.79
CA PRO A 11 -7.15 -4.25 -1.70
C PRO A 11 -5.77 -4.86 -1.84
N LEU A 12 -4.72 -4.05 -1.68
CA LEU A 12 -3.34 -4.47 -1.87
C LEU A 12 -3.01 -5.70 -1.00
N ALA A 13 -3.46 -5.74 0.26
CA ALA A 13 -3.30 -6.90 1.14
C ALA A 13 -3.84 -8.21 0.54
N LYS A 14 -4.96 -8.16 -0.21
CA LYS A 14 -5.53 -9.34 -0.88
C LYS A 14 -4.69 -9.80 -2.07
N ILE A 15 -3.99 -8.88 -2.74
CA ILE A 15 -3.06 -9.20 -3.84
C ILE A 15 -1.79 -9.83 -3.29
N TRP A 16 -1.24 -9.28 -2.22
CA TRP A 16 -0.02 -9.79 -1.58
C TRP A 16 -0.19 -11.18 -0.96
N ASN A 17 -1.39 -11.49 -0.44
CA ASN A 17 -1.68 -12.81 0.13
C ASN A 17 -1.88 -13.94 -0.91
N ARG A 18 -1.79 -13.64 -2.21
CA ARG A 18 -1.95 -14.68 -3.23
C ARG A 18 -0.69 -15.54 -3.30
N LYS A 19 -0.87 -16.84 -3.55
CA LYS A 19 0.22 -17.82 -3.54
C LYS A 19 1.32 -17.48 -4.56
N GLU A 20 0.95 -16.93 -5.71
CA GLU A 20 1.91 -16.48 -6.72
C GLU A 20 2.85 -15.35 -6.24
N ASN A 21 2.51 -14.66 -5.14
CA ASN A 21 3.26 -13.54 -4.59
C ASN A 21 3.97 -13.86 -3.26
N GLU A 22 3.93 -15.10 -2.78
CA GLU A 22 4.41 -15.52 -1.45
C GLU A 22 5.87 -15.15 -1.15
N ASN A 23 6.69 -14.89 -2.18
CA ASN A 23 8.08 -14.47 -2.06
C ASN A 23 8.42 -13.25 -2.91
N ALA A 24 7.43 -12.52 -3.41
CA ALA A 24 7.66 -11.40 -4.33
C ALA A 24 8.41 -10.23 -3.66
N ASP A 25 8.35 -10.11 -2.33
CA ASP A 25 9.11 -9.14 -1.53
C ASP A 25 10.57 -9.52 -1.26
N VAL A 26 10.95 -10.79 -1.50
CA VAL A 26 12.29 -11.32 -1.19
C VAL A 26 12.95 -12.03 -2.38
N ALA A 27 12.29 -12.06 -3.54
CA ALA A 27 12.81 -12.72 -4.72
C ALA A 27 14.12 -12.03 -5.19
N PRO A 28 15.16 -12.82 -5.55
CA PRO A 28 16.42 -12.27 -6.00
C PRO A 28 16.29 -11.41 -7.26
N GLY A 29 17.08 -10.35 -7.35
CA GLY A 29 17.10 -9.40 -8.45
C GLY A 29 15.92 -8.41 -8.47
N THR A 30 15.08 -8.41 -7.43
CA THR A 30 13.95 -7.47 -7.35
C THR A 30 14.32 -6.19 -6.61
N TRP A 31 13.55 -5.13 -6.86
CA TRP A 31 13.65 -3.92 -6.06
C TRP A 31 13.34 -4.16 -4.58
N ALA A 32 12.44 -5.10 -4.28
CA ALA A 32 12.09 -5.45 -2.91
C ALA A 32 13.26 -6.12 -2.17
N GLU A 33 14.02 -7.00 -2.84
CA GLU A 33 15.28 -7.54 -2.29
C GLU A 33 16.25 -6.41 -1.92
N TYR A 34 16.45 -5.42 -2.82
CA TYR A 34 17.33 -4.28 -2.55
C TYR A 34 16.86 -3.46 -1.34
N LEU A 35 15.55 -3.17 -1.26
CA LEU A 35 14.98 -2.42 -0.12
C LEU A 35 15.13 -3.17 1.20
N ARG A 36 14.96 -4.50 1.19
CA ARG A 36 15.16 -5.35 2.38
C ARG A 36 16.63 -5.41 2.79
N TRP A 37 17.55 -5.50 1.83
CA TRP A 37 18.98 -5.40 2.14
C TRP A 37 19.28 -4.03 2.76
N GLY A 38 18.77 -2.95 2.16
CA GLY A 38 18.96 -1.58 2.66
C GLY A 38 18.46 -1.38 4.08
N SER A 39 17.32 -1.98 4.46
CA SER A 39 16.76 -1.83 5.82
C SER A 39 17.57 -2.51 6.92
N VAL A 40 18.48 -3.43 6.57
CA VAL A 40 19.35 -4.14 7.51
C VAL A 40 20.77 -3.56 7.53
N HIS A 41 21.25 -3.05 6.41
CA HIS A 41 22.65 -2.67 6.23
C HIS A 41 22.91 -1.17 6.15
N LEU A 42 21.86 -0.36 5.98
CA LEU A 42 21.98 1.10 5.85
C LEU A 42 21.27 1.77 7.02
N ASP A 43 21.98 2.71 7.65
CA ASP A 43 21.39 3.62 8.62
C ASP A 43 20.84 4.86 7.91
N GLN A 44 19.63 5.29 8.28
CA GLN A 44 19.08 6.56 7.83
C GLN A 44 19.78 7.70 8.58
N ASP A 45 20.58 8.50 7.85
CA ASP A 45 21.28 9.68 8.38
C ASP A 45 20.47 10.98 8.24
N ARG A 46 19.30 10.89 7.58
CA ARG A 46 18.45 12.05 7.36
C ARG A 46 17.93 12.56 8.71
N PRO A 47 18.14 13.86 9.03
CA PRO A 47 17.62 14.42 10.27
C PRO A 47 16.09 14.32 10.27
N LEU A 48 15.53 13.91 11.41
CA LEU A 48 14.09 13.98 11.66
C LEU A 48 13.71 15.46 11.80
N ILE A 49 13.26 16.06 10.71
CA ILE A 49 12.71 17.41 10.69
C ILE A 49 11.21 17.28 10.92
N PRO A 50 10.65 17.88 11.99
CA PRO A 50 9.21 17.95 12.16
C PRO A 50 8.58 18.54 10.91
N LEU A 51 7.58 17.88 10.37
CA LEU A 51 6.79 18.47 9.29
C LEU A 51 6.19 19.78 9.81
N SER A 52 6.53 20.89 9.17
CA SER A 52 5.77 22.12 9.36
C SER A 52 4.32 21.81 8.98
N LYS A 53 3.37 22.38 9.72
CA LYS A 53 1.94 22.21 9.50
C LYS A 53 1.47 22.94 8.24
N GLU A 54 2.28 22.96 7.19
CA GLU A 54 1.76 23.18 5.85
C GLU A 54 0.80 22.03 5.58
N VAL A 55 -0.44 22.38 5.29
CA VAL A 55 -1.52 21.44 5.01
C VAL A 55 -1.15 20.74 3.71
N TRP A 56 -0.40 19.64 3.83
CA TRP A 56 -0.29 18.66 2.78
C TRP A 56 -1.66 18.00 2.70
N THR A 57 -2.50 18.47 1.79
CA THR A 57 -3.61 17.69 1.26
C THR A 57 -3.01 16.54 0.44
N ALA A 58 -2.46 15.53 1.13
CA ALA A 58 -2.79 14.19 0.69
C ALA A 58 -4.30 14.20 0.55
N ARG A 59 -4.84 14.00 -0.66
CA ARG A 59 -6.27 13.71 -0.78
C ARG A 59 -6.48 12.48 0.10
N VAL A 60 -6.95 12.72 1.31
CA VAL A 60 -7.36 11.69 2.25
C VAL A 60 -8.44 10.95 1.49
N LEU A 61 -8.13 9.74 1.05
CA LEU A 61 -9.16 8.75 0.85
C LEU A 61 -9.80 8.63 2.23
N ASP A 62 -11.07 9.01 2.32
CA ASP A 62 -11.79 9.38 3.54
C ASP A 62 -11.36 8.61 4.81
N ILE A 63 -11.25 9.32 5.93
CA ILE A 63 -10.99 8.70 7.24
C ILE A 63 -12.08 7.66 7.47
N ILE A 64 -11.69 6.38 7.42
CA ILE A 64 -12.59 5.28 7.77
C ILE A 64 -12.74 5.31 9.29
N ASP A 65 -13.91 5.71 9.75
CA ASP A 65 -14.33 5.70 11.15
C ASP A 65 -15.55 4.80 11.36
N ALA A 66 -16.04 4.72 12.60
CA ALA A 66 -17.19 3.90 12.96
C ALA A 66 -18.52 4.35 12.30
N THR A 67 -18.53 5.54 11.68
CA THR A 67 -19.69 6.06 10.94
C THR A 67 -19.59 5.80 9.44
N THR A 68 -18.43 5.36 8.97
CA THR A 68 -18.19 5.03 7.56
C THR A 68 -18.99 3.78 7.20
N PRO A 69 -19.91 3.84 6.22
CA PRO A 69 -20.77 2.71 5.90
C PRO A 69 -19.93 1.55 5.35
N VAL A 70 -19.76 0.51 6.17
CA VAL A 70 -19.18 -0.76 5.75
C VAL A 70 -20.20 -1.43 4.84
N ARG A 71 -19.91 -1.50 3.53
CA ARG A 71 -20.70 -2.33 2.63
C ARG A 71 -20.40 -3.79 2.97
N ASP A 72 -21.43 -4.57 3.23
CA ASP A 72 -21.29 -6.00 3.47
C ASP A 72 -20.49 -6.62 2.33
N ALA A 73 -19.36 -7.23 2.68
CA ALA A 73 -18.61 -8.05 1.74
C ALA A 73 -19.51 -9.24 1.38
N VAL A 74 -20.18 -9.15 0.24
CA VAL A 74 -20.92 -10.28 -0.32
C VAL A 74 -19.90 -11.38 -0.59
N LEU A 75 -19.94 -12.42 0.25
CA LEU A 75 -19.22 -13.67 0.01
C LEU A 75 -19.87 -14.34 -1.21
N LEU A 76 -19.23 -14.18 -2.37
CA LEU A 76 -19.42 -15.04 -3.54
C LEU A 76 -18.26 -16.03 -3.63
#